data_AF-U6N0Y3-F1
#
_entry.id   AF-U6N0Y3-F1
#
_cell.length_a   1.000
_cell.length_b   1.000
_cell.length_c   1.000
_cell.angle_alpha   90.00
_cell.angle_beta   90.00
_cell.angle_gamma   90.00
#
_symmetry.space_group_name_H-M   'P 1'
#
loop_
_entity.id
_entity.type
_entity.pdbx_description
1 polymer ?
#
loop_
_entity_poly.entity_id
_entity_poly.type
_entity_poly.pdbx_seq_one_letter_code
_entity_poly.pdbx_strand_id
1 'polypeptide(L)'
;MIVGCPKEIKPQEGRVGLLPAGAAELVRNKHKVIIQKGAGELAGAPDAAYSAAGAELVEGAAEVFARADFVVKVKEPQREEYLLLRAGQVVFCCFHFARSRSLTQAMLQCEAVCLAYETVEELLLLQPKSEVAGRLAVFEGLHHDLLRLRAIVSLQPPFPGLLLLLLLLLLLAVRVCCCAAFVRRLQLRKPQQQPQQQQQQQQQQRPPAANSALLLCCSSRLVSPEPSEAQQTLPVPFASKLAR
;
A
#
# COMPACT_ATOMS: atom_id res chain seq x y z
N MET A 1 18.66 -10.64 5.95
CA MET A 1 18.29 -9.24 6.21
C MET A 1 17.35 -9.14 7.40
N ILE A 2 17.35 -7.95 8.01
CA ILE A 2 16.49 -7.55 9.12
C ILE A 2 15.36 -6.68 8.55
N VAL A 3 14.12 -7.15 8.74
CA VAL A 3 12.90 -6.42 8.38
C VAL A 3 12.34 -5.76 9.63
N GLY A 4 12.15 -4.45 9.59
CA GLY A 4 11.67 -3.65 10.71
C GLY A 4 10.27 -3.08 10.47
N CYS A 5 9.43 -3.08 11.51
CA CYS A 5 8.14 -2.38 11.48
C CYS A 5 8.00 -1.47 12.72
N PRO A 6 8.17 -0.15 12.58
CA PRO A 6 7.92 0.79 13.67
C PRO A 6 6.41 1.01 13.85
N LYS A 7 6.02 1.52 15.02
CA LYS A 7 4.66 1.99 15.29
C LYS A 7 4.36 3.22 14.44
N GLU A 8 3.16 3.27 13.87
CA GLU A 8 2.72 4.46 13.15
C GLU A 8 2.48 5.62 14.13
N ILE A 9 3.06 6.79 13.80
CA ILE A 9 2.95 8.00 14.62
C ILE A 9 2.04 9.05 13.99
N LYS A 10 1.58 8.83 12.75
CA LYS A 10 0.66 9.74 12.09
C LYS A 10 -0.69 9.74 12.83
N PRO A 11 -1.26 10.90 13.17
CA PRO A 11 -2.55 10.96 13.84
C PRO A 11 -3.63 10.20 13.05
N GLN A 12 -4.49 9.47 13.78
CA GLN A 12 -5.58 8.66 13.22
C GLN A 12 -5.13 7.50 12.31
N GLU A 13 -3.85 7.11 12.35
CA GLU A 13 -3.38 5.89 11.71
C GLU A 13 -3.35 4.73 12.73
N GLY A 14 -4.33 3.83 12.62
CA GLY A 14 -4.43 2.64 13.48
C GLY A 14 -3.87 1.37 12.85
N ARG A 15 -3.43 1.42 11.59
CA ARG A 15 -2.89 0.23 10.90
C ARG A 15 -1.41 0.05 11.22
N VAL A 16 -0.89 -1.13 10.90
CA VAL A 16 0.52 -1.51 11.08
C VAL A 16 1.09 -2.00 9.75
N GLY A 17 2.37 -1.73 9.49
CA GLY A 17 3.02 -2.05 8.22
C GLY A 17 3.18 -3.55 7.97
N LEU A 18 3.32 -4.34 9.04
CA LEU A 18 3.52 -5.78 8.97
C LEU A 18 2.62 -6.50 9.98
N LEU A 19 1.74 -7.38 9.51
CA LEU A 19 0.89 -8.22 10.37
C LEU A 19 1.62 -9.47 10.87
N PRO A 20 1.20 -10.09 11.98
CA PRO A 20 1.86 -11.28 12.53
C PRO A 20 2.00 -12.44 11.52
N ALA A 21 1.00 -12.64 10.64
CA ALA A 21 1.08 -13.65 9.58
C ALA A 21 2.20 -13.36 8.56
N GLY A 22 2.41 -12.09 8.20
CA GLY A 22 3.51 -11.69 7.33
C GLY A 22 4.87 -11.78 8.03
N ALA A 23 4.92 -11.44 9.33
CA ALA A 23 6.12 -11.62 10.14
C ALA A 23 6.52 -13.10 10.21
N ALA A 24 5.57 -14.01 10.47
CA ALA A 24 5.81 -15.44 10.50
C ALA A 24 6.38 -15.95 9.17
N GLU A 25 5.85 -15.47 8.04
CA GLU A 25 6.36 -15.83 6.72
C GLU A 25 7.81 -15.37 6.50
N LEU A 26 8.13 -14.14 6.88
CA LEU A 26 9.50 -13.63 6.79
C LEU A 26 10.47 -14.43 7.67
N VAL A 27 10.06 -14.78 8.89
CA VAL A 27 10.84 -15.62 9.81
C VAL A 27 11.05 -17.02 9.23
N ARG A 28 10.00 -17.63 8.64
CA ARG A 28 10.12 -18.93 7.93
C ARG A 28 11.15 -18.86 6.81
N ASN A 29 11.19 -17.76 6.07
CA ASN A 29 12.16 -17.49 5.01
C ASN A 29 13.54 -17.02 5.53
N LYS A 30 13.84 -17.23 6.82
CA LYS A 30 15.14 -16.95 7.46
C LYS A 30 15.50 -15.47 7.55
N HIS A 31 14.54 -14.57 7.43
CA HIS A 31 14.72 -13.16 7.77
C HIS A 31 14.55 -12.96 9.27
N LYS A 32 15.25 -11.96 9.82
CA LYS A 32 14.99 -11.48 11.18
C LYS A 32 13.92 -10.41 11.09
N VAL A 33 12.91 -10.48 11.95
CA VAL A 33 11.83 -9.49 12.00
C VAL A 33 11.89 -8.78 13.34
N ILE A 34 11.99 -7.45 13.31
CA ILE A 34 11.93 -6.60 14.50
C ILE A 34 10.68 -5.71 14.44
N ILE A 35 9.89 -5.71 15.51
CA ILE A 35 8.63 -4.96 15.60
C ILE A 35 8.72 -4.06 16.83
N GLN A 36 8.34 -2.79 16.70
CA GLN A 36 8.21 -1.94 17.86
C GLN A 36 7.05 -2.42 18.75
N LYS A 37 7.27 -2.51 20.06
CA LYS A 37 6.21 -2.84 21.02
C LYS A 37 5.00 -1.91 20.87
N GLY A 38 3.82 -2.50 20.90
CA GLY A 38 2.56 -1.80 20.74
C GLY A 38 2.30 -1.24 19.33
N ALA A 39 3.08 -1.63 18.31
CA ALA A 39 2.87 -1.18 16.93
C ALA A 39 1.56 -1.71 16.33
N GLY A 40 1.17 -2.94 16.68
CA GLY A 40 -0.01 -3.61 16.15
C GLY A 40 -1.29 -3.47 16.97
N GLU A 41 -1.25 -2.84 18.15
CA GLU A 41 -2.38 -2.79 19.10
C GLU A 41 -3.66 -2.25 18.47
N LEU A 42 -3.57 -1.09 17.79
CA LEU A 42 -4.72 -0.46 17.13
C LEU A 42 -5.22 -1.24 15.91
N ALA A 43 -4.37 -2.11 15.35
CA ALA A 43 -4.69 -2.99 14.24
C ALA A 43 -5.27 -4.34 14.69
N GLY A 44 -5.46 -4.55 16.00
CA GLY A 44 -5.90 -5.83 16.55
C GLY A 44 -4.83 -6.93 16.54
N ALA A 45 -3.55 -6.54 16.44
CA ALA A 45 -2.41 -7.45 16.45
C ALA A 45 -1.57 -7.21 17.73
N PRO A 46 -1.84 -7.94 18.83
CA PRO A 46 -1.11 -7.74 20.09
C PRO A 46 0.35 -8.23 19.98
N ASP A 47 1.23 -7.65 20.79
CA ASP A 47 2.66 -7.99 20.86
C ASP A 47 2.92 -9.51 21.01
N ALA A 48 2.12 -10.20 21.81
CA ALA A 48 2.21 -11.65 21.99
C ALA A 48 2.06 -12.44 20.67
N ALA A 49 1.26 -11.94 19.72
CA ALA A 49 1.10 -12.58 18.41
C ALA A 49 2.37 -12.43 17.55
N TYR A 50 3.09 -11.31 17.68
CA TYR A 50 4.37 -11.12 17.00
C TYR A 50 5.47 -12.00 17.60
N SER A 51 5.55 -12.08 18.93
CA SER A 51 6.49 -12.99 19.60
C SER A 51 6.22 -14.46 19.23
N ALA A 52 4.95 -14.87 19.20
CA ALA A 52 4.56 -16.21 18.75
C ALA A 52 4.90 -16.48 17.27
N ALA A 53 4.89 -15.44 16.43
CA ALA A 53 5.33 -15.50 15.04
C ALA A 53 6.86 -15.54 14.87
N GLY A 54 7.63 -15.46 15.96
CA GLY A 54 9.09 -15.46 15.95
C GLY A 54 9.72 -14.10 15.65
N ALA A 55 8.95 -13.02 15.73
CA ALA A 55 9.47 -11.67 15.64
C ALA A 55 10.05 -11.20 16.99
N GLU A 56 11.11 -10.42 16.93
CA GLU A 56 11.72 -9.77 18.08
C GLU A 56 10.99 -8.44 18.35
N LEU A 57 10.59 -8.21 19.60
CA LEU A 57 9.97 -6.96 20.03
C LEU A 57 11.03 -6.00 20.56
N VAL A 58 11.02 -4.77 20.08
CA VAL A 58 11.93 -3.69 20.50
C VAL A 58 11.15 -2.50 21.09
N GLU A 59 11.74 -1.75 22.00
CA GLU A 59 11.02 -0.70 22.76
C GLU A 59 10.68 0.53 21.92
N GLY A 60 11.56 0.92 21.01
CA GLY A 60 11.48 2.23 20.35
C GLY A 60 11.62 2.16 18.83
N ALA A 61 11.00 3.14 18.16
CA ALA A 61 11.13 3.32 16.71
C ALA A 61 12.61 3.50 16.30
N ALA A 62 13.39 4.26 17.09
CA ALA A 62 14.81 4.50 16.82
C ALA A 62 15.61 3.20 16.73
N GLU A 63 15.31 2.20 17.57
CA GLU A 63 15.96 0.89 17.51
C GLU A 63 15.56 0.12 16.24
N VAL A 64 14.29 0.19 15.82
CA VAL A 64 13.83 -0.39 14.56
C VAL A 64 14.61 0.20 13.39
N PHE A 65 14.64 1.53 13.27
CA PHE A 65 15.33 2.22 12.18
C PHE A 65 16.85 1.99 12.21
N ALA A 66 17.46 1.90 13.39
CA ALA A 66 18.90 1.65 13.55
C ALA A 66 19.32 0.19 13.25
N ARG A 67 18.39 -0.78 13.26
CA ARG A 67 18.74 -2.19 13.04
C ARG A 67 18.22 -2.75 11.72
N ALA A 68 17.10 -2.23 11.22
CA ALA A 68 16.46 -2.76 10.01
C ALA A 68 17.24 -2.42 8.73
N ASP A 69 17.39 -3.40 7.86
CA ASP A 69 17.83 -3.20 6.48
C ASP A 69 16.64 -2.74 5.60
N PHE A 70 15.46 -3.26 5.92
CA PHE A 70 14.20 -3.02 5.21
C PHE A 70 13.12 -2.60 6.21
N VAL A 71 12.58 -1.39 6.06
CA VAL A 71 11.52 -0.84 6.92
C VAL A 71 10.18 -0.89 6.19
N VAL A 72 9.17 -1.50 6.83
CA VAL A 72 7.80 -1.56 6.33
C VAL A 72 6.91 -0.64 7.15
N LYS A 73 6.28 0.34 6.50
CA LYS A 73 5.36 1.31 7.10
C LYS A 73 4.09 1.46 6.26
N VAL A 74 3.00 1.89 6.89
CA VAL A 74 1.75 2.23 6.20
C VAL A 74 1.84 3.64 5.62
N LYS A 75 2.32 4.61 6.41
CA LYS A 75 2.37 6.03 6.04
C LYS A 75 3.80 6.48 5.80
N GLU A 76 3.90 7.63 5.14
CA GLU A 76 5.18 8.30 4.93
C GLU A 76 5.88 8.58 6.27
N PRO A 77 7.21 8.49 6.34
CA PRO A 77 7.96 8.96 7.50
C PRO A 77 7.52 10.39 7.87
N GLN A 78 7.30 10.66 9.15
CA GLN A 78 7.06 12.01 9.65
C GLN A 78 8.39 12.72 9.95
N ARG A 79 8.35 14.02 10.23
CA ARG A 79 9.56 14.85 10.37
C ARG A 79 10.50 14.34 11.46
N GLU A 80 9.92 13.81 12.53
CA GLU A 80 10.61 13.25 13.68
C GLU A 80 11.35 11.94 13.32
N GLU A 81 10.92 11.25 12.27
CA GLU A 81 11.52 10.01 11.79
C GLU A 81 12.62 10.24 10.74
N TYR A 82 12.73 11.44 10.15
CA TYR A 82 13.68 11.71 9.07
C TYR A 82 15.13 11.46 9.48
N LEU A 83 15.50 11.82 10.71
CA LEU A 83 16.86 11.64 11.23
C LEU A 83 17.14 10.20 11.69
N LEU A 84 16.12 9.34 11.76
CA LEU A 84 16.28 7.94 12.13
C LEU A 84 16.64 7.07 10.92
N LEU A 85 16.27 7.53 9.72
CA LEU A 85 16.57 6.84 8.46
C LEU A 85 18.06 6.91 8.13
N ARG A 86 18.50 5.94 7.33
CA ARG A 86 19.91 5.74 6.98
C ARG A 86 20.11 5.59 5.48
N ALA A 87 21.29 5.98 5.01
CA ALA A 87 21.70 5.76 3.62
C ALA A 87 21.67 4.26 3.27
N GLY A 88 21.12 3.95 2.09
CA GLY A 88 20.98 2.57 1.59
C GLY A 88 19.89 1.74 2.28
N GLN A 89 19.22 2.25 3.32
CA GLN A 89 18.10 1.56 3.96
C GLN A 89 16.89 1.54 3.02
N VAL A 90 16.25 0.38 2.87
CA VAL A 90 15.04 0.28 2.06
C VAL A 90 13.83 0.66 2.91
N VAL A 91 13.01 1.59 2.42
CA VAL A 91 11.78 2.03 3.10
C VAL A 91 10.61 1.81 2.18
N PHE A 92 9.65 0.98 2.60
CA PHE A 92 8.51 0.57 1.81
C PHE A 92 7.20 1.02 2.46
N CYS A 93 6.58 2.08 1.91
CA CYS A 93 5.36 2.70 2.45
C CYS A 93 4.60 3.56 1.43
N CYS A 94 3.49 4.20 1.84
CA CYS A 94 2.84 5.24 1.04
C CYS A 94 3.48 6.62 1.24
N PHE A 95 4.35 7.07 0.32
CA PHE A 95 5.11 8.32 0.45
C PHE A 95 4.34 9.57 0.04
N HIS A 96 3.59 9.49 -1.06
CA HIS A 96 2.93 10.62 -1.71
C HIS A 96 3.89 11.79 -2.00
N PHE A 97 5.09 11.50 -2.54
CA PHE A 97 6.18 12.47 -2.75
C PHE A 97 5.72 13.76 -3.45
N ALA A 98 4.79 13.68 -4.40
CA ALA A 98 4.24 14.84 -5.10
C ALA A 98 3.57 15.89 -4.18
N ARG A 99 3.14 15.50 -2.98
CA ARG A 99 2.46 16.40 -2.02
C ARG A 99 3.38 17.04 -0.99
N SER A 100 4.63 16.59 -0.86
CA SER A 100 5.52 17.03 0.22
C SER A 100 6.95 17.20 -0.25
N ARG A 101 7.33 18.43 -0.60
CA ARG A 101 8.71 18.77 -0.97
C ARG A 101 9.69 18.47 0.15
N SER A 102 9.33 18.72 1.40
CA SER A 102 10.22 18.49 2.55
C SER A 102 10.51 17.01 2.75
N LEU A 103 9.52 16.14 2.58
CA LEU A 103 9.73 14.69 2.64
C LEU A 103 10.66 14.24 1.51
N THR A 104 10.39 14.67 0.27
CA THR A 104 11.22 14.32 -0.89
C THR A 104 12.66 14.76 -0.69
N GLN A 105 12.88 16.00 -0.20
CA GLN A 105 14.22 16.51 0.10
C GLN A 105 14.91 15.72 1.21
N ALA A 106 14.19 15.39 2.29
CA ALA A 106 14.75 14.59 3.38
C ALA A 106 15.17 13.18 2.92
N MET A 107 14.34 12.50 2.11
CA MET A 107 14.67 11.18 1.57
C MET A 107 15.85 11.23 0.60
N LEU A 108 15.93 12.29 -0.24
CA LEU A 108 17.07 12.52 -1.14
C LEU A 108 18.36 12.77 -0.36
N GLN A 109 18.32 13.59 0.69
CA GLN A 109 19.48 13.86 1.55
C GLN A 109 19.92 12.64 2.35
N CYS A 110 18.97 11.80 2.76
CA CYS A 110 19.23 10.57 3.49
C CYS A 110 19.81 9.45 2.61
N GLU A 111 19.63 9.52 1.29
CA GLU A 111 20.00 8.46 0.33
C GLU A 111 19.36 7.09 0.67
N ALA A 112 18.16 7.12 1.27
CA ALA A 112 17.38 5.91 1.52
C ALA A 112 16.73 5.41 0.22
N VAL A 113 16.63 4.09 0.06
CA VAL A 113 15.96 3.47 -1.09
C VAL A 113 14.45 3.45 -0.82
N CYS A 114 13.73 4.41 -1.41
CA CYS A 114 12.31 4.60 -1.15
C CYS A 114 11.45 3.86 -2.18
N LEU A 115 10.71 2.85 -1.73
CA LEU A 115 9.75 2.09 -2.53
C LEU A 115 8.33 2.53 -2.16
N ALA A 116 7.64 3.20 -3.09
CA ALA A 116 6.31 3.75 -2.82
C ALA A 116 5.19 2.78 -3.22
N TYR A 117 4.29 2.46 -2.29
CA TYR A 117 3.16 1.55 -2.52
C TYR A 117 2.30 1.97 -3.70
N GLU A 118 2.09 3.28 -3.85
CA GLU A 118 1.21 3.87 -4.85
C GLU A 118 1.78 3.90 -6.26
N THR A 119 3.07 3.64 -6.43
CA THR A 119 3.74 3.61 -7.74
C THR A 119 4.13 2.20 -8.17
N VAL A 120 3.86 1.19 -7.34
CA VAL A 120 3.97 -0.22 -7.77
C VAL A 120 2.94 -0.46 -8.87
N GLU A 121 3.37 -1.11 -9.95
CA GLU A 121 2.54 -1.38 -11.13
C GLU A 121 1.22 -2.09 -10.78
N GLU A 122 0.24 -1.95 -11.67
CA GLU A 122 -1.11 -2.54 -11.57
C GLU A 122 -1.96 -2.10 -10.37
N LEU A 123 -1.52 -1.11 -9.57
CA LEU A 123 -2.25 -0.58 -8.40
C LEU A 123 -2.72 -1.66 -7.41
N LEU A 124 -2.07 -2.83 -7.40
CA LEU A 124 -2.46 -4.00 -6.61
C LEU A 124 -2.52 -3.67 -5.11
N LEU A 125 -1.63 -2.79 -4.65
CA LEU A 125 -1.57 -2.34 -3.25
C LEU A 125 -2.61 -1.24 -2.91
N LEU A 126 -3.17 -0.58 -3.93
CA LEU A 126 -4.15 0.48 -3.78
C LEU A 126 -5.59 -0.02 -3.90
N GLN A 127 -5.84 -1.06 -4.70
CA GLN A 127 -7.19 -1.59 -4.92
C GLN A 127 -7.91 -1.99 -3.61
N PRO A 128 -7.27 -2.67 -2.64
CA PRO A 128 -7.91 -2.96 -1.35
C PRO A 128 -8.30 -1.70 -0.57
N LYS A 129 -7.49 -0.64 -0.63
CA LYS A 129 -7.78 0.64 0.03
C LYS A 129 -9.02 1.30 -0.59
N SER A 130 -9.11 1.31 -1.92
CA SER A 130 -10.26 1.86 -2.64
C SER A 130 -11.55 1.10 -2.34
N GLU A 131 -11.49 -0.23 -2.18
CA GLU A 131 -12.66 -1.02 -1.83
C GLU A 131 -13.18 -0.68 -0.42
N VAL A 132 -12.28 -0.61 0.57
CA VAL A 132 -12.66 -0.25 1.95
C VAL A 132 -13.21 1.17 1.99
N ALA A 133 -12.55 2.12 1.32
CA ALA A 133 -13.01 3.51 1.24
C ALA A 133 -14.40 3.63 0.61
N GLY A 134 -14.67 2.92 -0.49
CA GLY A 134 -15.98 2.92 -1.13
C GLY A 134 -17.10 2.39 -0.24
N ARG A 135 -16.81 1.37 0.59
CA ARG A 135 -17.78 0.84 1.56
C ARG A 135 -18.01 1.82 2.72
N LEU A 136 -16.94 2.40 3.26
CA LEU A 136 -17.02 3.36 4.36
C LEU A 136 -17.74 4.65 3.95
N ALA A 137 -17.56 5.12 2.70
CA ALA A 137 -18.23 6.32 2.20
C ALA A 137 -19.76 6.26 2.33
N VAL A 138 -20.36 5.08 2.13
CA VAL A 138 -21.80 4.88 2.30
C VAL A 138 -22.21 5.00 3.78
N PHE A 139 -21.43 4.39 4.68
CA PHE A 139 -21.70 4.45 6.12
C PHE A 139 -21.55 5.87 6.67
N GLU A 140 -20.47 6.57 6.30
CA GLU A 140 -20.23 7.95 6.72
C GLU A 140 -21.27 8.91 6.16
N GLY A 141 -21.69 8.73 4.89
CA GLY A 141 -22.78 9.50 4.30
C GLY A 141 -24.08 9.34 5.08
N LEU A 142 -24.48 8.10 5.37
CA LEU A 142 -25.67 7.82 6.18
C LEU A 142 -25.55 8.39 7.60
N HIS A 143 -24.39 8.27 8.23
CA HIS A 143 -24.17 8.80 9.58
C HIS A 143 -24.38 10.32 9.62
N HIS A 144 -23.79 11.04 8.66
CA HIS A 144 -23.93 12.49 8.59
C HIS A 144 -25.37 12.94 8.27
N ASP A 145 -26.07 12.22 7.39
CA ASP A 145 -27.48 12.50 7.09
C ASP A 145 -28.40 12.24 8.29
N LEU A 146 -28.16 11.17 9.05
CA LEU A 146 -28.90 10.89 10.29
C LEU A 146 -28.65 11.95 11.36
N LEU A 147 -27.43 12.47 11.50
CA LEU A 147 -27.13 13.58 12.41
C LEU A 147 -27.86 14.86 11.99
N ARG A 148 -27.95 15.15 10.68
CA ARG A 148 -28.74 16.28 10.16
C ARG A 148 -30.24 16.10 10.44
N LEU A 149 -30.78 14.91 10.22
CA LEU A 149 -32.18 14.61 10.54
C LEU A 149 -32.45 14.71 12.05
N ARG A 150 -31.52 14.28 12.91
CA ARG A 150 -31.63 14.46 14.36
C ARG A 150 -31.67 15.94 14.76
N ALA A 151 -30.88 16.79 14.11
CA ALA A 151 -30.92 18.24 14.32
C ALA A 151 -32.27 18.84 13.88
N ILE A 152 -32.81 18.37 12.74
CA ILE A 152 -34.13 18.80 12.23
C ILE A 152 -35.28 18.30 13.13
N VAL A 153 -35.20 17.10 13.67
CA VAL A 153 -36.24 16.52 14.55
C VAL A 153 -36.16 17.09 15.98
N SER A 154 -35.00 17.60 16.41
CA SER A 154 -34.87 18.31 17.69
C SER A 154 -35.52 19.70 17.67
N LEU A 155 -35.77 20.25 16.46
CA LEU A 155 -36.73 21.32 16.25
C LEU A 155 -38.12 20.66 16.15
N GLN A 156 -38.87 20.66 17.25
CA GLN A 156 -40.17 19.98 17.40
C GLN A 156 -40.99 19.90 16.08
N PRO A 157 -41.14 18.70 15.46
CA PRO A 157 -42.08 18.55 14.37
C PRO A 157 -43.51 18.47 14.95
N PRO A 158 -44.49 19.23 14.45
CA PRO A 158 -45.85 19.22 14.99
C PRO A 158 -46.64 17.92 14.71
N PHE A 159 -46.08 16.94 13.99
CA PHE A 159 -46.85 15.79 13.50
C PHE A 159 -46.09 14.46 13.66
N PRO A 160 -46.50 13.58 14.59
CA PRO A 160 -45.84 12.29 14.83
C PRO A 160 -45.90 11.32 13.63
N GLY A 161 -46.85 11.49 12.70
CA GLY A 161 -46.96 10.65 11.51
C GLY A 161 -45.87 10.89 10.45
N LEU A 162 -45.32 12.10 10.37
CA LEU A 162 -44.32 12.45 9.34
C LEU A 162 -42.96 11.83 9.65
N LEU A 163 -42.59 11.73 10.93
CA LEU A 163 -41.34 11.10 11.38
C LEU A 163 -41.31 9.61 11.03
N LEU A 164 -42.43 8.91 11.22
CA LEU A 164 -42.56 7.48 10.89
C LEU A 164 -42.43 7.26 9.37
N LEU A 165 -43.05 8.12 8.57
CA LEU A 165 -42.95 8.07 7.11
C LEU A 165 -41.52 8.34 6.62
N LEU A 166 -40.83 9.31 7.22
CA LEU A 166 -39.45 9.66 6.85
C LEU A 166 -38.46 8.55 7.23
N LEU A 167 -38.62 7.93 8.42
CA LEU A 167 -37.87 6.75 8.83
C LEU A 167 -38.13 5.55 7.91
N LEU A 168 -39.38 5.29 7.52
CA LEU A 168 -39.72 4.24 6.56
C LEU A 168 -39.10 4.49 5.19
N LEU A 169 -39.13 5.73 4.68
CA LEU A 169 -38.51 6.09 3.42
C LEU A 169 -36.98 5.94 3.48
N LEU A 170 -36.35 6.31 4.59
CA LEU A 170 -34.91 6.12 4.78
C LEU A 170 -34.53 4.64 4.82
N LEU A 171 -35.31 3.82 5.53
CA LEU A 171 -35.11 2.36 5.60
C LEU A 171 -35.33 1.69 4.23
N LEU A 172 -36.30 2.16 3.43
CA LEU A 172 -36.48 1.71 2.05
C LEU A 172 -35.31 2.13 1.15
N ALA A 173 -34.83 3.37 1.27
CA ALA A 173 -33.68 3.85 0.49
C ALA A 173 -32.41 3.05 0.78
N VAL A 174 -32.14 2.73 2.05
CA VAL A 174 -31.01 1.88 2.46
C VAL A 174 -31.16 0.46 1.90
N ARG A 175 -32.36 -0.14 1.96
CA ARG A 175 -32.62 -1.47 1.38
C ARG A 175 -32.43 -1.50 -0.14
N VAL A 176 -32.92 -0.50 -0.87
CA VAL A 176 -32.78 -0.43 -2.33
C VAL A 176 -31.32 -0.25 -2.74
N CYS A 177 -30.55 0.58 -2.02
CA CYS A 177 -29.14 0.82 -2.32
C CYS A 177 -28.27 -0.43 -2.03
N CYS A 178 -28.53 -1.13 -0.92
CA CYS A 178 -27.84 -2.38 -0.59
C CYS A 178 -28.17 -3.51 -1.58
N CYS A 179 -29.43 -3.63 -2.03
CA CYS A 179 -29.82 -4.61 -3.05
C CYS A 179 -29.16 -4.32 -4.41
N ALA A 180 -29.11 -3.06 -4.85
CA ALA A 180 -28.48 -2.70 -6.12
C ALA A 180 -26.97 -3.01 -6.13
N ALA A 181 -26.26 -2.75 -5.03
CA ALA A 181 -24.85 -3.08 -4.89
C ALA A 181 -24.58 -4.60 -4.84
N PHE A 182 -25.49 -5.37 -4.22
CA PHE A 182 -25.41 -6.83 -4.15
C PHE A 182 -25.68 -7.50 -5.51
N VAL A 183 -26.72 -7.05 -6.23
CA VAL A 183 -27.07 -7.56 -7.58
C VAL A 183 -25.94 -7.28 -8.58
N ARG A 184 -25.31 -6.10 -8.51
CA ARG A 184 -24.16 -5.76 -9.37
C ARG A 184 -22.93 -6.62 -9.09
N ARG A 185 -22.72 -7.07 -7.84
CA ARG A 185 -21.67 -8.04 -7.47
C ARG A 185 -21.95 -9.45 -7.98
N LEU A 186 -23.21 -9.88 -8.02
CA LEU A 186 -23.60 -11.15 -8.62
C LEU A 186 -23.40 -11.14 -10.15
N GLN A 187 -23.61 -10.00 -10.80
CA GLN A 187 -23.39 -9.84 -12.25
C GLN A 187 -21.91 -9.68 -12.65
N LEU A 188 -21.06 -9.16 -11.76
CA LEU A 188 -19.62 -9.00 -12.02
C LEU A 188 -18.77 -10.24 -11.65
N ARG A 189 -19.35 -11.25 -10.99
CA ARG A 189 -18.75 -12.58 -10.89
C ARG A 189 -18.86 -13.30 -12.25
N LYS A 190 -18.04 -12.89 -13.23
CA LYS A 190 -17.60 -13.87 -14.24
C LYS A 190 -16.80 -14.93 -13.48
N PRO A 191 -17.08 -16.24 -13.67
CA PRO A 191 -16.22 -17.27 -13.10
C PRO A 191 -14.82 -17.06 -13.69
N GLN A 192 -13.84 -16.70 -12.85
CA GLN A 192 -12.45 -16.88 -13.22
C GLN A 192 -12.23 -18.39 -13.36
N GLN A 193 -12.27 -18.88 -14.59
CA GLN A 193 -11.72 -20.18 -14.91
C GLN A 193 -10.25 -20.18 -14.47
N GLN A 194 -9.91 -21.22 -13.72
CA GLN A 194 -8.67 -21.39 -12.97
C GLN A 194 -7.41 -21.22 -13.85
N PRO A 195 -6.41 -20.43 -13.41
CA PRO A 195 -5.05 -20.44 -13.99
C PRO A 195 -4.36 -21.82 -13.93
N GLN A 196 -4.88 -22.75 -13.12
CA GLN A 196 -4.31 -24.09 -12.94
C GLN A 196 -4.45 -25.00 -14.17
N GLN A 197 -5.51 -24.88 -14.98
CA GLN A 197 -5.65 -25.71 -16.19
C GLN A 197 -4.72 -25.27 -17.32
N GLN A 198 -4.45 -23.96 -17.44
CA GLN A 198 -3.45 -23.45 -18.42
C GLN A 198 -2.02 -23.79 -18.00
N GLN A 199 -1.69 -23.77 -16.72
CA GLN A 199 -0.38 -24.24 -16.22
C GLN A 199 -0.19 -25.75 -16.39
N GLN A 200 -1.23 -26.57 -16.17
CA GLN A 200 -1.17 -28.01 -16.41
C GLN A 200 -1.06 -28.36 -17.89
N GLN A 201 -1.76 -27.65 -18.78
CA GLN A 201 -1.62 -27.86 -20.24
C GLN A 201 -0.25 -27.42 -20.76
N GLN A 202 0.32 -26.32 -20.25
CA GLN A 202 1.69 -25.91 -20.61
C GLN A 202 2.77 -26.86 -20.07
N GLN A 203 2.55 -27.49 -18.92
CA GLN A 203 3.46 -28.52 -18.41
C GLN A 203 3.34 -29.85 -19.16
N GLN A 204 2.15 -30.21 -19.65
CA GLN A 204 1.92 -31.43 -20.45
C GLN A 204 2.40 -31.33 -21.89
N GLN A 205 2.66 -30.12 -22.41
CA GLN A 205 3.14 -29.88 -23.78
C GLN A 205 4.67 -29.74 -23.89
N ARG A 206 5.45 -29.89 -22.80
CA ARG A 206 6.92 -29.92 -22.89
C ARG A 206 7.40 -31.28 -23.42
N PRO A 207 8.13 -31.33 -24.56
CA PRO A 207 8.76 -32.57 -25.00
C PRO A 207 9.86 -32.99 -24.01
N PRO A 208 10.13 -34.31 -23.87
CA PRO A 208 11.11 -34.81 -22.91
C PRO A 208 12.51 -34.32 -23.26
N ALA A 209 13.25 -33.89 -22.23
CA ALA A 209 14.61 -33.41 -22.34
C ALA A 209 15.52 -34.52 -22.91
N ALA A 210 16.01 -34.31 -24.13
CA ALA A 210 17.16 -35.04 -24.65
C ALA A 210 18.42 -34.44 -24.00
N ASN A 211 19.09 -35.24 -23.16
CA ASN A 211 20.44 -34.98 -22.72
C ASN A 211 21.35 -34.87 -23.95
N SER A 212 22.07 -33.76 -24.12
CA SER A 212 23.45 -33.71 -24.62
C SER A 212 24.01 -32.29 -24.53
N ALA A 213 25.30 -32.24 -24.22
CA ALA A 213 26.09 -31.05 -23.95
C ALA A 213 26.43 -30.22 -25.21
N LEU A 214 26.97 -29.02 -24.96
CA LEU A 214 27.78 -28.16 -25.84
C LEU A 214 27.09 -27.50 -27.04
N LEU A 215 27.04 -26.16 -27.07
CA LEU A 215 28.02 -25.32 -27.79
C LEU A 215 27.55 -23.86 -27.92
N LEU A 216 28.48 -22.94 -27.66
CA LEU A 216 28.47 -21.57 -28.17
C LEU A 216 28.24 -21.55 -29.69
N CYS A 217 27.43 -20.61 -30.20
CA CYS A 217 27.90 -19.60 -31.16
C CYS A 217 26.82 -18.59 -31.58
N CYS A 218 27.32 -17.39 -31.87
CA CYS A 218 26.70 -16.18 -32.37
C CYS A 218 25.92 -16.30 -33.70
N SER A 219 25.16 -15.21 -33.95
CA SER A 219 24.72 -14.67 -35.26
C SER A 219 23.58 -15.46 -35.94
N SER A 220 22.46 -14.87 -36.34
CA SER A 220 22.24 -13.57 -36.97
C SER A 220 20.75 -13.38 -37.23
N ARG A 221 20.20 -12.18 -36.98
CA ARG A 221 19.14 -11.61 -37.82
C ARG A 221 19.07 -10.10 -37.63
N LEU A 222 19.64 -9.44 -38.63
CA LEU A 222 19.58 -8.03 -38.97
C LEU A 222 18.14 -7.62 -39.26
N VAL A 223 17.67 -6.51 -38.67
CA VAL A 223 16.82 -5.51 -39.33
C VAL A 223 17.22 -4.15 -38.75
N SER A 224 17.85 -3.32 -39.59
CA SER A 224 18.15 -1.90 -39.34
C SER A 224 16.88 -1.04 -39.47
N PRO A 225 16.88 0.20 -38.95
CA PRO A 225 17.08 1.33 -39.87
C PRO A 225 18.03 2.43 -39.34
N GLU A 226 18.69 3.09 -40.30
CA GLU A 226 19.64 4.21 -40.19
C GLU A 226 19.00 5.54 -39.69
N PRO A 227 19.83 6.52 -39.26
CA PRO A 227 19.40 7.74 -38.58
C PRO A 227 19.19 8.93 -39.55
N SER A 228 18.46 9.95 -39.08
CA SER A 228 18.58 11.31 -39.64
C SER A 228 18.64 12.33 -38.51
N GLU A 229 19.63 13.21 -38.65
CA GLU A 229 19.97 14.33 -37.79
C GLU A 229 18.87 15.40 -37.81
N ALA A 230 18.59 15.98 -36.65
CA ALA A 230 18.28 17.40 -36.55
C ALA A 230 18.64 17.91 -35.15
N GLN A 231 19.64 18.78 -35.15
CA GLN A 231 20.16 19.57 -34.05
C GLN A 231 19.07 20.27 -33.22
N GLN A 232 19.23 20.29 -31.90
CA GLN A 232 18.95 21.49 -31.10
C GLN A 232 19.75 21.46 -29.79
N THR A 233 20.76 22.31 -29.77
CA THR A 233 21.62 22.66 -28.65
C THR A 233 20.86 23.55 -27.66
N LEU A 234 20.96 23.29 -26.36
CA LEU A 234 20.89 24.34 -25.33
C LEU A 234 21.89 24.05 -24.19
N PRO A 235 22.66 25.05 -23.71
CA PRO A 235 23.85 24.82 -22.90
C PRO A 235 23.59 24.90 -21.39
N VAL A 236 24.29 24.05 -20.65
CA VAL A 236 24.63 24.21 -19.23
C VAL A 236 25.68 25.31 -19.09
N PRO A 237 25.73 26.02 -17.95
CA PRO A 237 27.05 26.20 -17.35
C PRO A 237 27.07 26.00 -15.84
N PHE A 238 28.10 25.27 -15.40
CA PHE A 238 28.59 25.23 -14.03
C PHE A 238 29.68 26.31 -13.86
N ALA A 239 29.58 27.07 -12.77
CA ALA A 239 30.62 27.75 -11.99
C ALA A 239 31.68 28.67 -12.66
N SER A 240 31.79 29.92 -12.17
CA SER A 240 32.95 30.39 -11.36
C SER A 240 32.98 31.93 -11.14
N LYS A 241 33.59 32.31 -10.00
CA LYS A 241 34.24 33.59 -9.64
C LYS A 241 33.49 34.61 -8.74
N LEU A 242 33.93 34.64 -7.48
CA LEU A 242 34.64 35.77 -6.83
C LEU A 242 34.48 37.15 -7.51
N ALA A 243 33.87 38.11 -6.80
CA ALA A 243 34.48 39.37 -6.34
C ALA A 243 33.40 40.43 -6.01
N ARG A 244 33.59 41.07 -4.84
CA ARG A 244 32.89 42.22 -4.24
C ARG A 244 31.67 41.91 -3.38
#